data_AF-A0AAP7IRE2-F1
#
_entry.id   AF-A0AAP7IRE2-F1
#
_cell.length_a   1.000
_cell.length_b   1.000
_cell.length_c   1.000
_cell.angle_alpha   90.00
_cell.angle_beta   90.00
_cell.angle_gamma   90.00
#
_symmetry.space_group_name_H-M   'P 1'
#
loop_
_entity.id
_entity.type
_entity.pdbx_description
1 polymer ?
#
loop_
_entity_poly.entity_id
_entity_poly.type
_entity_poly.pdbx_seq_one_letter_code
_entity_poly.pdbx_strand_id
1 'polypeptide(L)'
;MSQIKGNGFIITEENGCYTMSWMTGGHQEREVTYPVSKELVDKALRSEQDAYEVELFLETGEWVTKESKEIAMQSYFRSTPTRILVNPSSVERLFSNQEFEELLHKAISSELNPTELDAIGTVDNHLELLLADPVGWQEEIEAVHLEILQEKLNNYIYFLESKQYVERYGDKFDKKVIHITFQYSPSDNGLAFLAAVQKVLQPTDMSLKVELPE
;
A
#
# COMPACT_ATOMS: atom_id res chain seq x y z
N MET A 1 45.51 -24.32 4.59
CA MET A 1 44.30 -23.72 4.01
C MET A 1 43.19 -24.75 4.06
N SER A 2 42.17 -24.48 4.87
CA SER A 2 40.96 -25.29 4.93
C SER A 2 39.76 -24.47 4.41
N GLN A 3 38.81 -25.13 3.74
CA GLN A 3 37.63 -24.49 3.18
C GLN A 3 36.37 -25.19 3.67
N ILE A 4 35.39 -24.39 4.10
CA ILE A 4 34.07 -24.84 4.53
C ILE A 4 33.06 -24.17 3.59
N LYS A 5 32.18 -24.97 2.99
CA LYS A 5 31.12 -24.46 2.11
C LYS A 5 29.80 -24.46 2.87
N GLY A 6 29.22 -23.27 3.04
CA GLY A 6 27.85 -23.09 3.51
C GLY A 6 26.88 -22.97 2.33
N ASN A 7 25.59 -22.82 2.62
CA ASN A 7 24.61 -22.51 1.59
C ASN A 7 24.76 -21.03 1.19
N GLY A 8 25.30 -20.76 0.00
CA GLY A 8 25.49 -19.39 -0.52
C GLY A 8 26.83 -18.71 -0.18
N PHE A 9 27.65 -19.30 0.70
CA PHE A 9 28.93 -18.73 1.13
C PHE A 9 30.07 -19.76 1.29
N ILE A 10 31.31 -19.29 1.29
CA ILE A 10 32.53 -20.07 1.50
C ILE A 10 33.34 -19.43 2.63
N ILE A 11 33.80 -20.24 3.59
CA ILE A 11 34.74 -19.81 4.64
C ILE A 11 36.10 -20.44 4.35
N THR A 12 37.14 -19.61 4.28
CA THR A 12 38.53 -20.07 4.13
C THR A 12 39.31 -19.75 5.39
N GLU A 13 39.98 -20.75 5.94
CA GLU A 13 40.90 -20.61 7.08
C GLU A 13 42.35 -20.85 6.64
N GLU A 14 43.21 -19.91 7.01
CA GLU A 14 44.65 -19.98 6.78
C GLU A 14 45.40 -19.42 8.00
N ASN A 15 46.16 -20.29 8.67
CA ASN A 15 46.98 -19.94 9.85
C ASN A 15 46.16 -19.29 10.99
N GLY A 16 44.92 -19.73 11.20
CA GLY A 16 44.02 -19.17 12.21
C GLY A 16 43.34 -17.84 11.82
N CYS A 17 43.60 -17.31 10.62
CA CYS A 17 42.84 -16.20 10.04
C CYS A 17 41.71 -16.76 9.17
N TYR A 18 40.50 -16.23 9.35
CA TYR A 18 39.32 -16.67 8.61
C TYR A 18 38.85 -15.56 7.66
N THR A 19 38.39 -15.97 6.48
CA THR A 19 37.69 -15.11 5.52
C THR A 19 36.39 -15.78 5.11
N MET A 20 35.35 -14.98 4.87
CA MET A 20 34.06 -15.43 4.36
C MET A 20 33.78 -14.74 3.03
N SER A 21 33.40 -15.51 2.01
CA SER A 21 33.04 -15.00 0.67
C SER A 21 31.67 -15.49 0.22
N TRP A 22 30.95 -14.66 -0.52
CA TRP A 22 29.63 -14.96 -1.10
C TRP A 22 29.40 -14.10 -2.35
N MET A 23 28.38 -14.45 -3.13
CA MET A 23 27.94 -13.63 -4.27
C MET A 23 26.93 -12.59 -3.79
N THR A 24 27.15 -11.31 -4.07
CA THR A 24 26.17 -10.26 -3.76
C THR A 24 24.96 -10.42 -4.68
N GLY A 25 23.81 -10.83 -4.14
CA GLY A 25 22.57 -10.93 -4.91
C GLY A 25 22.13 -9.57 -5.48
N GLY A 26 21.66 -9.55 -6.74
CA GLY A 26 21.16 -8.33 -7.40
C GLY A 26 21.60 -8.18 -8.87
N HIS A 27 21.34 -7.02 -9.47
CA HIS A 27 21.63 -6.75 -10.89
C HIS A 27 23.13 -6.71 -11.24
N GLN A 28 24.01 -6.59 -10.25
CA GLN A 28 25.47 -6.64 -10.40
C GLN A 28 26.03 -7.71 -9.46
N GLU A 29 25.93 -8.97 -9.90
CA GLU A 29 26.46 -10.10 -9.15
C GLU A 29 27.99 -10.04 -9.12
N ARG A 30 28.58 -9.96 -7.92
CA ARG A 30 30.02 -10.04 -7.71
C ARG A 30 30.33 -10.85 -6.46
N GLU A 31 31.46 -11.56 -6.48
CA GLU A 31 31.97 -12.19 -5.27
C GLU A 31 32.56 -11.10 -4.36
N VAL A 32 32.15 -11.11 -3.09
CA VAL A 32 32.74 -10.28 -2.04
C VAL A 32 33.44 -11.18 -1.03
N THR A 33 34.47 -10.67 -0.36
CA THR A 33 35.24 -11.43 0.64
C THR A 33 35.61 -10.51 1.79
N TYR A 34 35.32 -10.95 3.01
CA TYR A 34 35.56 -10.19 4.23
C TYR A 34 36.36 -11.01 5.25
N PRO A 35 37.26 -10.37 6.03
CA PRO A 35 37.85 -11.02 7.20
C PRO A 35 36.77 -11.28 8.25
N VAL A 36 36.78 -12.45 8.87
CA VAL A 36 35.77 -12.87 9.85
C VAL A 36 36.42 -13.46 11.09
N SER A 37 35.82 -13.26 12.26
CA SER A 37 36.31 -13.86 13.51
C SER A 37 35.84 -15.32 13.63
N LYS A 38 36.56 -16.14 14.41
CA LYS A 38 36.13 -17.52 14.66
C LYS A 38 34.73 -17.60 15.29
N GLU A 39 34.37 -16.65 16.16
CA GLU A 39 33.04 -16.57 16.76
C GLU A 39 31.94 -16.35 15.70
N LEU A 40 32.19 -15.47 14.73
CA LEU A 40 31.28 -15.21 13.63
C LEU A 40 31.18 -16.40 12.67
N VAL A 41 32.28 -17.12 12.44
CA VAL A 41 32.26 -18.40 11.71
C VAL A 41 31.36 -19.41 12.43
N ASP A 42 31.52 -19.57 13.74
CA ASP A 42 30.71 -20.47 14.55
C ASP A 42 29.23 -20.06 14.59
N LYS A 43 28.90 -18.77 14.46
CA LYS A 43 27.52 -18.30 14.29
C LYS A 43 26.99 -18.60 12.89
N ALA A 44 27.71 -18.24 11.83
CA ALA A 44 27.28 -18.44 10.44
C ALA A 44 27.00 -19.92 10.12
N LEU A 45 27.72 -20.85 10.75
CA LEU A 45 27.52 -22.29 10.55
C LEU A 45 26.32 -22.89 11.32
N ARG A 46 25.60 -22.12 12.15
CA ARG A 46 24.45 -22.62 12.93
C ARG A 46 23.17 -22.75 12.12
N SER A 47 22.89 -21.77 11.26
CA SER A 47 21.68 -21.72 10.45
C SER A 47 21.85 -20.76 9.26
N GLU A 48 21.00 -20.89 8.25
CA GLU A 48 20.98 -19.95 7.12
C GLU A 48 20.64 -18.51 7.56
N GLN A 49 19.76 -18.36 8.55
CA GLN A 49 19.43 -17.06 9.13
C GLN A 49 20.64 -16.44 9.84
N ASP A 50 21.40 -17.24 10.61
CA ASP A 50 22.61 -16.77 11.26
C ASP A 50 23.69 -16.39 10.24
N ALA A 51 23.87 -17.18 9.17
CA ALA A 51 24.79 -16.87 8.08
C ALA A 51 24.46 -15.53 7.42
N TYR A 52 23.20 -15.31 7.07
CA TYR A 52 22.73 -14.04 6.48
C TYR A 52 22.94 -12.85 7.41
N GLU A 53 22.72 -13.00 8.72
CA GLU A 53 23.00 -11.95 9.70
C GLU A 53 24.50 -11.64 9.80
N VAL A 54 25.38 -12.65 9.69
CA VAL A 54 26.84 -12.45 9.65
C VAL A 54 27.24 -11.75 8.36
N GLU A 55 26.70 -12.15 7.21
CA GLU A 55 26.94 -11.47 5.91
C GLU A 55 26.58 -9.98 6.02
N LEU A 56 25.37 -9.67 6.49
CA LEU A 56 24.93 -8.28 6.60
C LEU A 56 25.74 -7.47 7.63
N PHE A 57 26.18 -8.09 8.73
CA PHE A 57 27.11 -7.47 9.68
C PHE A 57 28.47 -7.17 9.05
N LEU A 58 29.01 -8.08 8.23
CA LEU A 58 30.29 -7.87 7.55
C LEU A 58 30.20 -6.78 6.47
N GLU A 59 29.06 -6.63 5.80
CA GLU A 59 28.84 -5.57 4.81
C GLU A 59 28.63 -4.19 5.44
N THR A 60 27.84 -4.11 6.51
CA THR A 60 27.36 -2.85 7.09
C THR A 60 28.15 -2.41 8.33
N GLY A 61 28.80 -3.35 9.01
CA GLY A 61 29.41 -3.14 10.32
C GLY A 61 28.41 -3.16 11.48
N GLU A 62 27.12 -3.37 11.22
CA GLU A 62 26.05 -3.33 12.23
C GLU A 62 25.24 -4.63 12.26
N TRP A 63 24.84 -5.06 13.45
CA TRP A 63 23.99 -6.23 13.60
C TRP A 63 22.55 -5.88 13.26
N VAL A 64 21.89 -6.79 12.54
CA VAL A 64 20.45 -6.69 12.31
C VAL A 64 19.71 -6.96 13.62
N THR A 65 19.38 -5.90 14.34
CA THR A 65 18.53 -5.97 15.52
C THR A 65 17.06 -5.98 15.13
N LYS A 66 16.19 -6.41 16.04
CA LYS A 66 14.74 -6.25 15.87
C LYS A 66 14.36 -4.78 15.57
N GLU A 67 15.00 -3.85 16.29
CA GLU A 67 14.81 -2.41 16.10
C GLU A 67 15.22 -1.95 14.69
N SER A 68 16.36 -2.40 14.18
CA SER A 68 16.79 -2.05 12.81
C SER A 68 15.83 -2.57 11.74
N LYS A 69 15.24 -3.77 11.93
CA LYS A 69 14.21 -4.32 11.04
C LYS A 69 12.93 -3.48 11.08
N GLU A 70 12.50 -3.07 12.27
CA GLU A 70 11.32 -2.21 12.44
C GLU A 70 11.55 -0.83 11.79
N ILE A 71 12.72 -0.22 11.98
CA ILE A 71 13.09 1.05 11.33
C ILE A 71 13.07 0.92 9.80
N ALA A 72 13.66 -0.15 9.26
CA ALA A 72 13.63 -0.41 7.82
C ALA A 72 12.20 -0.59 7.29
N MET A 73 11.36 -1.32 8.04
CA MET A 73 9.97 -1.55 7.67
C MET A 73 9.13 -0.27 7.74
N GLN A 74 9.35 0.58 8.75
CA GLN A 74 8.75 1.90 8.82
C GLN A 74 9.18 2.78 7.62
N SER A 75 10.48 2.80 7.31
CA SER A 75 11.02 3.54 6.15
C SER A 75 10.37 3.08 4.84
N TYR A 76 10.22 1.77 4.66
CA TYR A 76 9.54 1.19 3.51
C TYR A 76 8.10 1.70 3.37
N PHE A 77 7.27 1.59 4.41
CA PHE A 77 5.88 2.04 4.35
C PHE A 77 5.74 3.57 4.22
N ARG A 78 6.66 4.36 4.80
CA ARG A 78 6.71 5.82 4.56
C ARG A 78 6.96 6.16 3.09
N SER A 79 7.84 5.39 2.43
CA SER A 79 8.16 5.60 1.02
C SER A 79 7.11 5.04 0.05
N THR A 80 6.36 4.02 0.48
CA THR A 80 5.31 3.38 -0.32
C THR A 80 4.02 3.16 0.50
N PRO A 81 3.27 4.22 0.84
CA PRO A 81 2.13 4.12 1.76
C PRO A 81 1.02 3.16 1.32
N THR A 82 0.78 3.02 0.00
CA THR A 82 -0.24 2.10 -0.54
C THR A 82 -0.04 0.64 -0.11
N ARG A 83 1.20 0.25 0.22
CA ARG A 83 1.51 -1.10 0.72
C ARG A 83 0.90 -1.39 2.09
N ILE A 84 0.49 -0.37 2.84
CA ILE A 84 -0.20 -0.53 4.12
C ILE A 84 -1.54 -1.26 3.92
N LEU A 85 -2.25 -0.97 2.82
CA LEU A 85 -3.59 -1.49 2.54
C LEU A 85 -3.64 -3.01 2.35
N VAL A 86 -2.49 -3.66 2.12
CA VAL A 86 -2.39 -5.11 1.97
C VAL A 86 -2.59 -5.84 3.31
N ASN A 87 -2.09 -5.26 4.42
CA ASN A 87 -2.23 -5.84 5.75
C ASN A 87 -2.16 -4.75 6.84
N PRO A 88 -3.21 -3.90 6.95
CA PRO A 88 -3.20 -2.74 7.85
C PRO A 88 -2.90 -3.09 9.31
N SER A 89 -3.53 -4.14 9.85
CA SER A 89 -3.40 -4.56 11.25
C SER A 89 -1.96 -4.88 11.68
N SER A 90 -1.14 -5.40 10.75
CA SER A 90 0.26 -5.71 11.04
C SER A 90 1.14 -4.47 11.01
N VAL A 91 0.77 -3.50 10.19
CA VAL A 91 1.56 -2.28 9.94
C VAL A 91 1.24 -1.20 10.96
N GLU A 92 -0.01 -1.11 11.43
CA GLU A 92 -0.44 -0.18 12.48
C GLU A 92 0.49 -0.20 13.70
N ARG A 93 0.91 -1.40 14.12
CA ARG A 93 1.79 -1.62 15.29
C ARG A 93 3.19 -1.00 15.14
N LEU A 94 3.57 -0.58 13.94
CA LEU A 94 4.88 0.02 13.67
C LEU A 94 4.88 1.53 13.87
N PHE A 95 3.71 2.17 14.00
CA PHE A 95 3.58 3.62 13.96
C PHE A 95 2.81 4.13 15.18
N SER A 96 2.93 5.43 15.44
CA SER A 96 1.95 6.10 16.30
C SER A 96 0.61 6.19 15.57
N ASN A 97 -0.51 6.24 16.30
CA ASN A 97 -1.84 6.36 15.69
C ASN A 97 -1.91 7.54 14.69
N GLN A 98 -1.37 8.69 15.07
CA GLN A 98 -1.34 9.88 14.21
C GLN A 98 -0.55 9.63 12.91
N GLU A 99 0.68 9.09 13.02
CA GLU A 99 1.50 8.83 11.84
C GLU A 99 0.87 7.76 10.94
N PHE A 100 0.25 6.75 11.53
CA PHE A 100 -0.47 5.72 10.78
C PHE A 100 -1.64 6.31 9.99
N GLU A 101 -2.46 7.15 10.63
CA GLU A 101 -3.56 7.87 10.00
C GLU A 101 -3.07 8.74 8.83
N GLU A 102 -2.01 9.53 9.02
CA GLU A 102 -1.39 10.33 7.96
C GLU A 102 -0.91 9.49 6.76
N LEU A 103 -0.39 8.28 7.02
CA LEU A 103 0.01 7.35 5.97
C LEU A 103 -1.19 6.72 5.26
N LEU A 104 -2.26 6.40 5.99
CA LEU A 104 -3.52 5.91 5.41
C LEU A 104 -4.14 6.96 4.49
N HIS A 105 -4.16 8.23 4.90
CA HIS A 105 -4.65 9.30 4.03
C HIS A 105 -3.88 9.35 2.70
N LYS A 106 -2.54 9.27 2.76
CA LYS A 106 -1.71 9.23 1.53
C LYS A 106 -2.00 8.00 0.68
N ALA A 107 -2.13 6.84 1.30
CA ALA A 107 -2.39 5.58 0.62
C ALA A 107 -3.75 5.60 -0.08
N ILE A 108 -4.82 5.90 0.65
CA ILE A 108 -6.19 5.85 0.15
C ILE A 108 -6.43 6.99 -0.86
N SER A 109 -5.91 8.20 -0.63
CA SER A 109 -6.00 9.27 -1.63
C SER A 109 -5.26 8.94 -2.91
N SER A 110 -4.19 8.14 -2.86
CA SER A 110 -3.51 7.66 -4.06
C SER A 110 -4.34 6.63 -4.84
N GLU A 111 -5.14 5.80 -4.16
CA GLU A 111 -5.98 4.79 -4.80
C GLU A 111 -7.30 5.39 -5.32
N LEU A 112 -7.93 6.26 -4.54
CA LEU A 112 -9.22 6.86 -4.88
C LEU A 112 -9.08 8.15 -5.69
N ASN A 113 -8.01 8.92 -5.53
CA ASN A 113 -7.82 10.21 -6.22
C ASN A 113 -9.07 11.13 -6.12
N PRO A 114 -9.41 11.63 -4.92
CA PRO A 114 -10.69 12.29 -4.67
C PRO A 114 -10.94 13.56 -5.50
N THR A 115 -9.90 14.15 -6.08
CA THR A 115 -10.01 15.38 -6.89
C THR A 115 -10.33 15.13 -8.36
N GLU A 116 -10.33 13.88 -8.82
CA GLU A 116 -10.57 13.53 -10.22
C GLU A 116 -11.83 12.66 -10.39
N LEU A 117 -12.41 12.72 -11.59
CA LEU A 117 -13.47 11.80 -12.03
C LEU A 117 -12.82 10.60 -12.72
N ASP A 118 -13.36 9.39 -12.51
CA ASP A 118 -12.76 8.18 -13.06
C ASP A 118 -13.22 7.99 -14.51
N ALA A 119 -14.53 8.06 -14.74
CA ALA A 119 -15.09 8.13 -16.09
C ALA A 119 -16.42 8.87 -16.13
N ILE A 120 -16.78 9.35 -17.31
CA ILE A 120 -18.04 10.02 -17.60
C ILE A 120 -18.52 9.63 -19.00
N GLY A 121 -19.82 9.39 -19.14
CA GLY A 121 -20.44 9.02 -20.41
C GLY A 121 -21.94 9.26 -20.43
N THR A 122 -22.57 8.91 -21.55
CA THR A 122 -24.02 8.98 -21.71
C THR A 122 -24.59 7.58 -21.95
N VAL A 123 -25.65 7.22 -21.23
CA VAL A 123 -26.32 5.91 -21.32
C VAL A 123 -27.82 6.15 -21.31
N ASP A 124 -28.53 5.73 -22.35
CA ASP A 124 -29.99 5.84 -22.47
C ASP A 124 -30.56 7.24 -22.09
N ASN A 125 -29.93 8.31 -22.59
CA ASN A 125 -30.29 9.71 -22.29
C ASN A 125 -30.06 10.17 -20.83
N HIS A 126 -29.29 9.41 -20.06
CA HIS A 126 -28.72 9.83 -18.78
C HIS A 126 -27.25 10.22 -18.94
N LEU A 127 -26.79 11.16 -18.12
CA LEU A 127 -25.37 11.40 -17.90
C LEU A 127 -24.91 10.50 -16.76
N GLU A 128 -23.91 9.66 -16.98
CA GLU A 128 -23.40 8.72 -15.98
C GLU A 128 -21.92 9.01 -15.68
N LEU A 129 -21.59 9.15 -14.40
CA LEU A 129 -20.23 9.30 -13.88
C LEU A 129 -19.88 8.01 -13.13
N LEU A 130 -18.84 7.31 -13.56
CA LEU A 130 -18.35 6.11 -12.89
C LEU A 130 -17.35 6.50 -11.79
N LEU A 131 -17.52 5.91 -10.61
CA LEU A 131 -16.56 5.92 -9.50
C LEU A 131 -16.17 4.48 -9.20
N ALA A 132 -14.92 4.11 -9.44
CA ALA A 132 -14.36 2.82 -9.07
C ALA A 132 -13.67 2.93 -7.70
N ASP A 133 -14.08 2.10 -6.75
CA ASP A 133 -13.47 2.02 -5.43
C ASP A 133 -12.68 0.71 -5.27
N PRO A 134 -11.34 0.74 -5.34
CA PRO A 134 -10.48 -0.42 -5.18
C PRO A 134 -10.09 -0.68 -3.71
N VAL A 135 -10.56 0.13 -2.75
CA VAL A 135 -10.06 0.09 -1.36
C VAL A 135 -10.85 -0.92 -0.54
N GLY A 136 -10.14 -1.64 0.34
CA GLY A 136 -10.73 -2.61 1.26
C GLY A 136 -11.46 -1.95 2.43
N TRP A 137 -12.22 -2.75 3.19
CA TRP A 137 -13.07 -2.28 4.30
C TRP A 137 -12.63 -2.83 5.66
N GLN A 138 -11.32 -2.92 5.89
CA GLN A 138 -10.77 -3.33 7.18
C GLN A 138 -10.98 -2.24 8.25
N GLU A 139 -11.21 -2.65 9.50
CA GLU A 139 -11.53 -1.75 10.62
C GLU A 139 -10.47 -0.65 10.81
N GLU A 140 -9.18 -0.99 10.63
CA GLU A 140 -8.07 -0.06 10.84
C GLU A 140 -8.01 1.07 9.80
N ILE A 141 -8.67 0.90 8.65
CA ILE A 141 -8.62 1.88 7.54
C ILE A 141 -9.98 2.53 7.25
N GLU A 142 -11.07 1.93 7.74
CA GLU A 142 -12.44 2.29 7.40
C GLU A 142 -12.76 3.77 7.63
N ALA A 143 -12.31 4.35 8.74
CA ALA A 143 -12.59 5.75 9.06
C ALA A 143 -12.00 6.71 8.01
N VAL A 144 -10.73 6.51 7.64
CA VAL A 144 -10.03 7.32 6.63
C VAL A 144 -10.58 7.05 5.23
N HIS A 145 -10.95 5.79 4.94
CA HIS A 145 -11.59 5.43 3.68
C HIS A 145 -12.92 6.15 3.50
N LEU A 146 -13.79 6.15 4.51
CA LEU A 146 -15.06 6.86 4.48
C LEU A 146 -14.89 8.37 4.26
N GLU A 147 -13.90 8.99 4.91
CA GLU A 147 -13.60 10.41 4.73
C GLU A 147 -13.22 10.73 3.28
N ILE A 148 -12.27 10.00 2.70
CA ILE A 148 -11.80 10.24 1.33
C ILE A 148 -12.87 9.88 0.30
N LEU A 149 -13.65 8.82 0.54
CA LEU A 149 -14.77 8.46 -0.33
C LEU A 149 -15.85 9.56 -0.31
N GLN A 150 -16.10 10.18 0.85
CA GLN A 150 -16.97 11.34 0.96
C GLN A 150 -16.44 12.54 0.18
N GLU A 151 -15.14 12.85 0.28
CA GLU A 151 -14.52 13.91 -0.53
C GLU A 151 -14.69 13.65 -2.04
N LYS A 152 -14.43 12.42 -2.49
CA LYS A 152 -14.58 12.03 -3.89
C LYS A 152 -16.03 12.17 -4.36
N LEU A 153 -17.00 11.67 -3.61
CA LEU A 153 -18.42 11.83 -3.95
C LEU A 153 -18.85 13.31 -3.98
N ASN A 154 -18.36 14.12 -3.04
CA ASN A 154 -18.61 15.56 -3.05
C ASN A 154 -18.04 16.24 -4.30
N ASN A 155 -16.86 15.82 -4.78
CA ASN A 155 -16.29 16.31 -6.03
C ASN A 155 -17.20 15.96 -7.24
N TYR A 156 -17.75 14.75 -7.29
CA TYR A 156 -18.65 14.31 -8.36
C TYR A 156 -19.96 15.11 -8.34
N ILE A 157 -20.53 15.30 -7.14
CA ILE A 157 -21.74 16.12 -6.95
C ILE A 157 -21.45 17.56 -7.38
N TYR A 158 -20.35 18.14 -6.94
CA TYR A 158 -19.94 19.50 -7.31
C TYR A 158 -19.77 19.65 -8.82
N PHE A 159 -19.14 18.69 -9.50
CA PHE A 159 -18.99 18.70 -10.96
C PHE A 159 -20.34 18.74 -11.68
N LEU A 160 -21.33 17.99 -11.20
CA LEU A 160 -22.69 17.98 -11.74
C LEU A 160 -23.44 19.28 -11.44
N GLU A 161 -23.41 19.77 -10.20
CA GLU A 161 -24.09 21.00 -9.78
C GLU A 161 -23.54 22.25 -10.47
N SER A 162 -22.21 22.30 -10.63
CA SER A 162 -21.52 23.39 -11.34
C SER A 162 -21.62 23.27 -12.87
N LYS A 163 -22.28 22.23 -13.38
CA LYS A 163 -22.55 22.03 -14.81
C LYS A 163 -21.28 21.97 -15.68
N GLN A 164 -20.17 21.48 -15.14
CA GLN A 164 -18.90 21.38 -15.85
C GLN A 164 -18.97 20.47 -17.10
N TYR A 165 -19.94 19.54 -17.16
CA TYR A 165 -20.15 18.66 -18.29
C TYR A 165 -20.79 19.33 -19.53
N VAL A 166 -21.43 20.50 -19.37
CA VAL A 166 -22.38 21.04 -20.37
C VAL A 166 -21.72 21.37 -21.70
N GLU A 167 -20.49 21.89 -21.71
CA GLU A 167 -19.77 22.22 -22.94
C GLU A 167 -19.56 20.99 -23.82
N ARG A 168 -19.34 19.83 -23.20
CA ARG A 168 -19.00 18.58 -23.90
C ARG A 168 -20.23 17.70 -24.18
N TYR A 169 -21.17 17.64 -23.25
CA TYR A 169 -22.27 16.67 -23.27
C TYR A 169 -23.65 17.31 -23.47
N GLY A 170 -23.76 18.64 -23.40
CA GLY A 170 -25.03 19.35 -23.35
C GLY A 170 -25.69 19.28 -21.97
N ASP A 171 -26.90 19.85 -21.83
CA ASP A 171 -27.62 19.95 -20.55
C ASP A 171 -29.02 19.30 -20.56
N LYS A 172 -29.28 18.43 -21.55
CA LYS A 172 -30.58 17.78 -21.74
C LYS A 172 -30.47 16.30 -21.39
N PHE A 173 -30.61 16.00 -20.10
CA PHE A 173 -30.64 14.63 -19.58
C PHE A 173 -31.89 14.42 -18.73
N ASP A 174 -32.46 13.22 -18.80
CA ASP A 174 -33.59 12.85 -17.93
C ASP A 174 -33.13 12.66 -16.47
N LYS A 175 -31.87 12.25 -16.30
CA LYS A 175 -31.23 12.01 -15.00
C LYS A 175 -29.72 12.13 -15.08
N LYS A 176 -29.10 12.44 -13.94
CA LYS A 176 -27.65 12.34 -13.72
C LYS A 176 -27.37 11.21 -12.74
N VAL A 177 -26.49 10.29 -13.09
CA VAL A 177 -26.21 9.09 -12.30
C VAL A 177 -24.74 9.13 -11.89
N ILE A 178 -24.49 9.06 -10.58
CA ILE A 178 -23.19 8.67 -10.06
C ILE A 178 -23.28 7.16 -9.86
N HIS A 179 -22.49 6.41 -10.60
CA HIS A 179 -22.43 4.96 -10.53
C HIS A 179 -21.15 4.57 -9.81
N ILE A 180 -21.27 4.03 -8.60
CA ILE A 180 -20.15 3.55 -7.81
C ILE A 180 -20.04 2.03 -7.89
N THR A 181 -18.85 1.53 -8.21
CA THR A 181 -18.52 0.11 -8.25
C THR A 181 -17.44 -0.19 -7.23
N PHE A 182 -17.57 -1.29 -6.48
CA PHE A 182 -16.61 -1.67 -5.45
C PHE A 182 -15.83 -2.93 -5.81
N GLN A 183 -14.51 -2.91 -5.58
CA GLN A 183 -13.69 -4.13 -5.64
C GLN A 183 -13.95 -5.06 -4.44
N TYR A 184 -14.21 -4.49 -3.27
CA TYR A 184 -14.46 -5.23 -2.03
C TYR A 184 -15.82 -4.83 -1.45
N SER A 185 -16.56 -5.80 -0.91
CA SER A 185 -17.86 -5.53 -0.29
C SER A 185 -17.73 -4.50 0.83
N PRO A 186 -18.50 -3.40 0.79
CA PRO A 186 -18.52 -2.42 1.87
C PRO A 186 -18.95 -3.00 3.21
N SER A 187 -18.43 -2.41 4.27
CA SER A 187 -18.90 -2.66 5.64
C SER A 187 -20.33 -2.13 5.86
N ASP A 188 -20.93 -2.45 7.01
CA ASP A 188 -22.22 -1.88 7.40
C ASP A 188 -22.18 -0.34 7.51
N ASN A 189 -21.07 0.24 7.97
CA ASN A 189 -20.91 1.70 7.99
C ASN A 189 -20.79 2.27 6.58
N GLY A 190 -20.07 1.59 5.68
CA GLY A 190 -19.99 1.93 4.26
C GLY A 190 -21.36 1.94 3.60
N LEU A 191 -22.16 0.89 3.81
CA LEU A 191 -23.53 0.81 3.29
C LEU A 191 -24.43 1.90 3.89
N ALA A 192 -24.32 2.17 5.19
CA ALA A 192 -25.07 3.23 5.85
C ALA A 192 -24.70 4.62 5.31
N PHE A 193 -23.42 4.86 5.03
CA PHE A 193 -22.92 6.07 4.40
C PHE A 193 -23.50 6.25 2.99
N LEU A 194 -23.45 5.21 2.14
CA LEU A 194 -24.04 5.26 0.78
C LEU A 194 -25.55 5.51 0.81
N ALA A 195 -26.26 4.90 1.76
CA ALA A 195 -27.68 5.14 1.97
C ALA A 195 -27.96 6.59 2.42
N ALA A 196 -27.07 7.20 3.21
CA ALA A 196 -27.17 8.62 3.56
C ALA A 196 -26.97 9.51 2.33
N VAL A 197 -25.96 9.24 1.50
CA VAL A 197 -25.74 9.95 0.23
C VAL A 197 -26.96 9.84 -0.68
N GLN A 198 -27.54 8.64 -0.84
CA GLN A 198 -28.77 8.45 -1.61
C GLN A 198 -29.93 9.32 -1.12
N LYS A 199 -30.08 9.50 0.19
CA LYS A 199 -31.11 10.38 0.79
C LYS A 199 -30.85 11.85 0.49
N VAL A 200 -29.58 12.29 0.55
CA VAL A 200 -29.20 13.68 0.21
C VAL A 200 -29.52 14.00 -1.25
N LEU A 201 -29.37 13.03 -2.16
CA LEU A 201 -29.64 13.23 -3.58
C LEU A 201 -31.12 13.15 -3.98
N GLN A 202 -32.01 12.58 -3.15
CA GLN A 202 -33.45 12.43 -3.47
C GLN A 202 -34.17 13.68 -4.00
N PRO A 203 -33.96 14.90 -3.45
CA PRO A 203 -34.66 16.10 -3.95
C PRO A 203 -34.08 16.68 -5.24
N THR A 204 -33.03 16.07 -5.81
CA THR A 204 -32.32 16.55 -7.01
C THR A 204 -32.65 15.69 -8.24
N ASP A 205 -32.09 16.04 -9.39
CA ASP A 205 -32.10 15.20 -10.61
C ASP A 205 -30.91 14.22 -10.67
N MET A 206 -30.16 14.10 -9.58
CA MET A 206 -29.04 13.19 -9.41
C MET A 206 -29.48 11.90 -8.70
N SER A 207 -28.74 10.82 -8.91
CA SER A 207 -28.87 9.60 -8.11
C SER A 207 -27.58 8.83 -7.98
N LEU A 208 -27.44 8.11 -6.87
CA LEU A 208 -26.35 7.16 -6.66
C LEU A 208 -26.82 5.73 -6.98
N LYS A 209 -26.20 5.12 -7.99
CA LYS A 209 -26.30 3.69 -8.30
C LYS A 209 -25.10 2.98 -7.68
N VAL A 210 -25.35 1.94 -6.88
CA VAL A 210 -24.31 1.16 -6.20
C VAL A 210 -24.23 -0.23 -6.82
N GLU A 211 -23.05 -0.64 -7.25
CA GLU A 211 -22.73 -1.98 -7.73
C GLU A 211 -21.74 -2.64 -6.77
N LEU A 212 -22.17 -3.75 -6.17
CA LEU A 212 -21.38 -4.54 -5.23
C LEU A 212 -20.67 -5.67 -5.99
N PRO A 213 -19.50 -6.13 -5.52
CA PRO A 213 -18.83 -7.29 -6.11
C PRO A 213 -19.68 -8.56 -5.95
N GLU A 214 -19.49 -9.50 -6.88
CA GLU A 214 -20.16 -10.82 -6.88
C GLU A 214 -19.70 -11.76 -5.75
#